data_AF-A0A4R4ZUI7-F1
#
_entry.id   AF-A0A4R4ZUI7-F1
#
_cell.length_a   1.000
_cell.length_b   1.000
_cell.length_c   1.000
_cell.angle_alpha   90.00
_cell.angle_beta   90.00
_cell.angle_gamma   90.00
#
_symmetry.space_group_name_H-M   'P 1'
#
loop_
_entity.id
_entity.type
_entity.pdbx_description
1 polymer ?
#
loop_
_entity_poly.entity_id
_entity_poly.type
_entity_poly.pdbx_seq_one_letter_code
_entity_poly.pdbx_strand_id
1 'polypeptide(L)'
;MREDFPAPPNPEQQGANSYGTDDPERQAEIEAARTAAAEERRASREKLERYVSYGLNEEDAQGLIEHEQMLKDRRDALAAGKPEEGEAEKRIRPRIYVRSVIDYTEGHDIGDWIDASQDLDDIHADIKKILARSLHTHFTKEPAEEWAITSQEGFGEVVLSEYESLDIVCALGRGIHEHGMAFAAWAEINDDHDIYTLERFKDAYDGEFEDREAYAEHVFNGMNGEHELEALPEWMRDIVRPDYGHMVHEMETSGDVRFADHPDGVWVFNGRI
;
A
#
# COMPACT_ATOMS: atom_id res chain seq x y z
N MET A 1 27.70 -76.54 -29.64
CA MET A 1 28.52 -75.69 -28.75
C MET A 1 28.59 -74.30 -29.35
N ARG A 2 27.83 -73.36 -28.80
CA ARG A 2 28.05 -71.92 -28.91
C ARG A 2 27.80 -71.38 -27.51
N GLU A 3 28.86 -70.82 -26.93
CA GLU A 3 28.93 -70.35 -25.55
C GLU A 3 28.25 -68.97 -25.44
N ASP A 4 27.41 -68.84 -24.41
CA ASP A 4 26.74 -67.59 -24.00
C ASP A 4 27.77 -66.66 -23.34
N PHE A 5 28.04 -65.52 -23.95
CA PHE A 5 28.81 -64.45 -23.31
C PHE A 5 27.86 -63.51 -22.55
N PRO A 6 28.10 -63.20 -21.27
CA PRO A 6 27.31 -62.21 -20.55
C PRO A 6 27.56 -60.79 -21.09
N ALA A 7 26.49 -60.01 -21.18
CA ALA A 7 26.51 -58.62 -21.62
C ALA A 7 27.42 -57.73 -20.74
N PRO A 8 28.07 -56.69 -21.30
CA PRO A 8 28.95 -55.81 -20.54
C PRO A 8 28.15 -54.98 -19.51
N PRO A 9 28.78 -54.61 -18.38
CA PRO A 9 28.12 -53.80 -17.36
C PRO A 9 27.86 -52.38 -17.88
N ASN A 10 26.68 -51.86 -17.54
CA ASN A 10 26.22 -50.51 -17.85
C ASN A 10 27.19 -49.48 -17.23
N PRO A 11 27.69 -48.48 -17.98
CA PRO A 11 28.60 -47.49 -17.43
C PRO A 11 27.85 -46.58 -16.45
N GLU A 12 28.33 -46.61 -15.21
CA GLU A 12 28.38 -45.50 -14.25
C GLU A 12 27.27 -44.43 -14.37
N GLN A 13 26.24 -44.53 -13.51
CA GLN A 13 25.57 -43.32 -13.04
C GLN A 13 26.55 -42.59 -12.10
N GLN A 14 27.29 -41.67 -12.71
CA GLN A 14 28.24 -40.76 -12.07
C GLN A 14 27.52 -39.86 -11.05
N GLY A 15 28.28 -39.41 -10.07
CA GLY A 15 27.80 -38.97 -8.76
C GLY A 15 26.81 -37.81 -8.80
N ALA A 16 25.76 -37.92 -7.99
CA ALA A 16 25.06 -36.75 -7.49
C ALA A 16 26.09 -35.88 -6.74
N ASN A 17 26.47 -34.76 -7.33
CA ASN A 17 27.32 -33.77 -6.68
C ASN A 17 26.62 -33.22 -5.39
N SER A 18 27.32 -32.46 -4.56
CA SER A 18 26.79 -31.92 -3.29
C SER A 18 25.56 -31.00 -3.44
N TYR A 19 25.20 -30.68 -4.69
CA TYR A 19 24.06 -29.86 -5.09
C TYR A 19 22.92 -30.66 -5.72
N GLY A 20 23.11 -31.96 -6.00
CA GLY A 20 22.09 -32.84 -6.59
C GLY A 20 21.74 -32.50 -8.05
N THR A 21 22.51 -31.66 -8.72
CA THR A 21 22.28 -31.20 -10.11
C THR A 21 23.60 -30.78 -10.76
N ASP A 22 23.89 -31.23 -11.98
CA ASP A 22 25.08 -30.82 -12.75
C ASP A 22 24.86 -29.53 -13.56
N ASP A 23 23.65 -28.96 -13.49
CA ASP A 23 23.31 -27.68 -14.12
C ASP A 23 23.99 -26.50 -13.36
N PRO A 24 24.91 -25.75 -14.00
CA PRO A 24 25.65 -24.68 -13.36
C PRO A 24 24.77 -23.48 -12.93
N GLU A 25 23.66 -23.19 -13.62
CA GLU A 25 22.73 -22.12 -13.21
C GLU A 25 22.01 -22.52 -11.92
N ARG A 26 21.53 -23.76 -11.86
CA ARG A 26 20.86 -24.30 -10.69
C ARG A 26 21.79 -24.45 -9.49
N GLN A 27 23.07 -24.76 -9.71
CA GLN A 27 24.09 -24.74 -8.65
C GLN A 27 24.29 -23.33 -8.09
N ALA A 28 24.37 -22.32 -8.96
CA ALA A 28 24.51 -20.92 -8.56
C ALA A 28 23.30 -20.43 -7.74
N GLU A 29 22.07 -20.81 -8.12
CA GLU A 29 20.86 -20.52 -7.34
C GLU A 29 20.90 -21.16 -5.93
N ILE A 30 21.31 -22.43 -5.84
CA ILE A 30 21.41 -23.14 -4.55
C ILE A 30 22.49 -22.50 -3.66
N GLU A 31 23.62 -22.08 -4.24
CA GLU A 31 24.71 -21.43 -3.51
C GLU A 31 24.32 -20.02 -3.04
N ALA A 32 23.62 -19.26 -3.88
CA ALA A 32 23.05 -17.96 -3.52
C ALA A 32 22.04 -18.10 -2.37
N ALA A 33 21.12 -19.07 -2.46
CA ALA A 33 20.13 -19.33 -1.41
C ALA A 33 20.78 -19.76 -0.09
N ARG A 34 21.82 -20.61 -0.13
CA ARG A 34 22.58 -21.02 1.06
C ARG A 34 23.33 -19.85 1.69
N THR A 35 23.88 -18.95 0.88
CA THR A 35 24.60 -17.76 1.33
C THR A 35 23.64 -16.79 2.01
N ALA A 36 22.51 -16.49 1.39
CA ALA A 36 21.45 -15.65 1.98
C ALA A 36 20.94 -16.24 3.31
N ALA A 37 20.69 -17.55 3.36
CA ALA A 37 20.26 -18.22 4.59
C ALA A 37 21.35 -18.25 5.68
N ALA A 38 22.64 -18.18 5.32
CA ALA A 38 23.73 -18.07 6.29
C ALA A 38 23.85 -16.65 6.86
N GLU A 39 23.68 -15.63 6.02
CA GLU A 39 23.64 -14.23 6.43
C GLU A 39 22.45 -13.94 7.35
N GLU A 40 21.26 -14.46 7.02
CA GLU A 40 20.06 -14.29 7.84
C GLU A 40 20.25 -14.94 9.23
N ARG A 41 20.75 -16.18 9.30
CA ARG A 41 21.08 -16.83 10.57
C ARG A 41 22.12 -16.06 11.38
N ARG A 42 23.11 -15.45 10.72
CA ARG A 42 24.11 -14.63 11.38
C ARG A 42 23.47 -13.35 11.95
N ALA A 43 22.62 -12.68 11.18
CA ALA A 43 21.90 -11.49 11.62
C ALA A 43 20.96 -11.79 12.80
N SER A 44 20.21 -12.89 12.74
CA SER A 44 19.36 -13.36 13.85
C SER A 44 20.18 -13.65 15.09
N ARG A 45 21.35 -14.29 14.96
CA ARG A 45 22.24 -14.57 16.08
C ARG A 45 22.83 -13.28 16.69
N GLU A 46 23.29 -12.35 15.87
CA GLU A 46 23.78 -11.05 16.34
C GLU A 46 22.68 -10.25 17.06
N LYS A 47 21.43 -10.35 16.57
CA LYS A 47 20.26 -9.75 17.22
C LYS A 47 19.90 -10.45 18.54
N LEU A 48 19.99 -11.79 18.59
CA LEU A 48 19.80 -12.58 19.81
C LEU A 48 20.82 -12.20 20.88
N GLU A 49 22.12 -12.22 20.53
CA GLU A 49 23.21 -11.83 21.43
C GLU A 49 23.02 -10.39 21.93
N ARG A 50 22.51 -9.50 21.06
CA ARG A 50 22.16 -8.13 21.42
C ARG A 50 21.01 -8.07 22.44
N TYR A 51 19.88 -8.72 22.17
CA TYR A 51 18.74 -8.74 23.10
C TYR A 51 19.08 -9.37 24.45
N VAL A 52 19.84 -10.48 24.43
CA VAL A 52 20.33 -11.12 25.66
C VAL A 52 21.29 -10.20 26.42
N SER A 53 22.14 -9.44 25.71
CA SER A 53 23.03 -8.44 26.35
C SER A 53 22.27 -7.32 27.05
N TYR A 54 21.04 -7.02 26.61
CA TYR A 54 20.16 -6.06 27.27
C TYR A 54 19.42 -6.65 28.49
N GLY A 55 19.52 -7.96 28.71
CA GLY A 55 18.94 -8.66 29.87
C GLY A 55 17.65 -9.42 29.56
N LEU A 56 17.25 -9.53 28.29
CA LEU A 56 16.19 -10.46 27.91
C LEU A 56 16.67 -11.90 28.15
N ASN A 57 15.77 -12.78 28.59
CA ASN A 57 16.09 -14.20 28.55
C ASN A 57 16.13 -14.67 27.09
N GLU A 58 16.82 -15.79 26.84
CA GLU A 58 17.00 -16.30 25.47
C GLU A 58 15.66 -16.64 24.79
N GLU A 59 14.67 -17.10 25.54
CA GLU A 59 13.34 -17.50 25.03
C GLU A 59 12.55 -16.28 24.52
N ASP A 60 12.48 -15.20 25.30
CA ASP A 60 11.83 -13.95 24.94
C ASP A 60 12.54 -13.28 23.76
N ALA A 61 13.88 -13.29 23.77
CA ALA A 61 14.68 -12.70 22.70
C ALA A 61 14.48 -13.45 21.38
N GLN A 62 14.40 -14.78 21.45
CA GLN A 62 14.12 -15.61 20.30
C GLN A 62 12.68 -15.42 19.80
N GLY A 63 11.71 -15.32 20.72
CA GLY A 63 10.32 -15.02 20.38
C GLY A 63 10.15 -13.69 19.63
N LEU A 64 10.90 -12.64 19.99
CA LEU A 64 10.90 -11.38 19.26
C LEU A 64 11.45 -11.51 17.84
N ILE A 65 12.57 -12.23 17.68
CA ILE A 65 13.20 -12.46 16.36
C ILE A 65 12.28 -13.28 15.46
N GLU A 66 11.67 -14.33 15.99
CA GLU A 66 10.70 -15.17 15.27
C GLU A 66 9.47 -14.38 14.86
N HIS A 67 8.96 -13.51 15.76
CA HIS A 67 7.83 -12.65 15.46
C HIS A 67 8.16 -11.60 14.38
N GLU A 68 9.30 -10.93 14.47
CA GLU A 68 9.76 -9.99 13.42
C GLU A 68 9.88 -10.69 12.05
N GLN A 69 10.43 -11.91 12.02
CA GLN A 69 10.51 -12.69 10.79
C GLN A 69 9.12 -13.07 10.28
N MET A 70 8.20 -13.49 11.15
CA MET A 70 6.81 -13.76 10.78
C MET A 70 6.13 -12.53 10.15
N LEU A 71 6.37 -11.33 10.70
CA LEU A 71 5.84 -10.10 10.15
C LEU A 71 6.45 -9.75 8.78
N LYS A 72 7.76 -9.94 8.64
CA LYS A 72 8.49 -9.79 7.38
C LYS A 72 7.94 -10.74 6.31
N ASP A 73 7.72 -12.01 6.67
CA ASP A 73 7.17 -13.03 5.78
C ASP A 73 5.71 -12.71 5.40
N ARG A 74 4.90 -12.23 6.36
CA ARG A 74 3.53 -11.76 6.10
C ARG A 74 3.51 -10.58 5.14
N ARG A 75 4.42 -9.61 5.31
CA ARG A 75 4.61 -8.47 4.40
C ARG A 75 4.98 -8.95 3.01
N ASP A 76 5.99 -9.82 2.90
CA ASP A 76 6.49 -10.30 1.61
C ASP A 76 5.42 -11.16 0.90
N ALA A 77 4.61 -11.93 1.65
CA ALA A 77 3.47 -12.68 1.11
C ALA A 77 2.35 -11.78 0.57
N LEU A 78 2.03 -10.69 1.29
CA LEU A 78 1.04 -9.72 0.83
C LEU A 78 1.54 -8.95 -0.40
N ALA A 79 2.82 -8.55 -0.40
CA ALA A 79 3.47 -7.87 -1.52
C ALA A 79 3.60 -8.79 -2.75
N ALA A 80 3.84 -10.09 -2.55
CA ALA A 80 3.92 -11.09 -3.62
C ALA A 80 2.56 -11.51 -4.19
N GLY A 81 1.45 -10.99 -3.66
CA GLY A 81 0.12 -11.21 -4.22
C GLY A 81 -0.28 -12.69 -4.32
N LYS A 82 0.04 -13.51 -3.31
CA LYS A 82 -0.54 -14.87 -3.24
C LYS A 82 -2.05 -14.72 -3.04
N PRO A 83 -2.87 -15.13 -4.03
CA PRO A 83 -4.30 -14.87 -3.98
C PRO A 83 -4.93 -15.84 -2.98
N GLU A 84 -5.52 -15.31 -1.91
CA GLU A 84 -6.68 -16.00 -1.35
C GLU A 84 -7.87 -15.78 -2.29
N GLU A 85 -8.62 -16.84 -2.49
CA GLU A 85 -9.64 -17.03 -3.52
C GLU A 85 -10.70 -15.93 -3.49
N GLY A 86 -10.84 -15.22 -4.61
CA GLY A 86 -11.91 -14.27 -4.87
C GLY A 86 -11.42 -13.10 -5.71
N GLU A 87 -11.71 -13.14 -7.01
CA GLU A 87 -11.64 -11.99 -7.93
C GLU A 87 -12.70 -10.94 -7.57
N ALA A 88 -12.68 -10.43 -6.33
CA ALA A 88 -13.13 -9.08 -6.08
C ALA A 88 -12.03 -8.17 -6.65
N GLU A 89 -12.40 -7.20 -7.48
CA GLU A 89 -11.54 -6.07 -7.85
C GLU A 89 -10.59 -5.75 -6.71
N LYS A 90 -9.27 -5.69 -6.96
CA LYS A 90 -8.25 -5.45 -5.94
C LYS A 90 -8.57 -4.13 -5.23
N ARG A 91 -9.42 -4.19 -4.21
CA ARG A 91 -9.74 -3.04 -3.39
C ARG A 91 -8.46 -2.63 -2.73
N ILE A 92 -8.10 -1.38 -2.93
CA ILE A 92 -6.91 -0.80 -2.34
C ILE A 92 -7.05 -0.96 -0.83
N ARG A 93 -5.98 -1.40 -0.19
CA ARG A 93 -5.92 -1.58 1.26
C ARG A 93 -4.85 -0.65 1.80
N PRO A 94 -5.23 0.57 2.19
CA PRO A 94 -4.29 1.50 2.80
C PRO A 94 -3.77 0.93 4.12
N ARG A 95 -2.47 1.11 4.39
CA ARG A 95 -1.82 0.60 5.60
C ARG A 95 -0.85 1.63 6.16
N ILE A 96 -0.73 1.66 7.47
CA ILE A 96 0.24 2.49 8.19
C ILE A 96 1.22 1.62 8.96
N TYR A 97 2.49 2.00 8.99
CA TYR A 97 3.48 1.39 9.86
C TYR A 97 3.60 2.21 11.14
N VAL A 98 3.15 1.62 12.24
CA VAL A 98 3.19 2.22 13.58
C VAL A 98 4.32 1.57 14.37
N ARG A 99 5.11 2.40 15.06
CA ARG A 99 6.18 1.94 15.95
C ARG A 99 6.10 2.56 17.34
N SER A 100 6.69 1.88 18.31
CA SER A 100 6.96 2.41 19.65
C SER A 100 8.04 3.49 19.58
N VAL A 101 7.74 4.69 20.09
CA VAL A 101 8.67 5.83 20.06
C VAL A 101 9.82 5.64 21.04
N ILE A 102 9.52 5.10 22.23
CA ILE A 102 10.52 4.89 23.27
C ILE A 102 11.54 3.82 22.88
N ASP A 103 11.07 2.69 22.36
CA ASP A 103 11.95 1.61 21.88
C ASP A 103 12.84 2.11 20.73
N TYR A 104 12.27 2.90 19.82
CA TYR A 104 13.04 3.47 18.71
C TYR A 104 14.14 4.42 19.20
N THR A 105 13.84 5.24 20.21
CA THR A 105 14.81 6.14 20.84
C THR A 105 15.94 5.37 21.54
N GLU A 106 15.66 4.17 22.04
CA GLU A 106 16.63 3.25 22.64
C GLU A 106 17.38 2.39 21.59
N GLY A 107 17.08 2.57 20.29
CA GLY A 107 17.74 1.88 19.17
C GLY A 107 17.07 0.57 18.76
N HIS A 108 15.78 0.40 19.07
CA HIS A 108 14.98 -0.79 18.76
C HIS A 108 13.78 -0.43 17.89
N ASP A 109 13.69 -1.03 16.69
CA ASP A 109 12.54 -0.84 15.81
C ASP A 109 11.44 -1.85 16.15
N ILE A 110 10.63 -1.51 17.15
CA ILE A 110 9.44 -2.29 17.53
C ILE A 110 8.22 -1.63 16.89
N GLY A 111 7.81 -2.13 15.74
CA GLY A 111 6.65 -1.64 15.00
C GLY A 111 5.95 -2.73 14.17
N ASP A 112 4.84 -2.39 13.53
CA ASP A 112 4.12 -3.28 12.61
C ASP A 112 3.22 -2.49 11.66
N TRP A 113 2.86 -3.13 10.55
CA TRP A 113 1.86 -2.62 9.62
C TRP A 113 0.46 -2.90 10.15
N ILE A 114 -0.38 -1.88 10.11
CA ILE A 114 -1.79 -1.90 10.48
C ILE A 114 -2.61 -1.59 9.23
N ASP A 115 -3.67 -2.37 8.99
CA ASP A 115 -4.69 -2.06 7.97
C ASP A 115 -5.47 -0.82 8.41
N ALA A 116 -5.44 0.25 7.61
CA ALA A 116 -6.13 1.49 7.93
C ALA A 116 -7.61 1.47 7.55
N SER A 117 -8.08 0.44 6.82
CA SER A 117 -9.48 0.28 6.44
C SER A 117 -10.34 -0.41 7.52
N GLN A 118 -9.74 -0.86 8.61
CA GLN A 118 -10.48 -1.40 9.76
C GLN A 118 -11.06 -0.28 10.64
N ASP A 119 -11.93 -0.64 11.57
CA ASP A 119 -12.54 0.32 12.49
C ASP A 119 -11.54 0.85 13.53
N LEU A 120 -11.82 2.05 14.05
CA LEU A 120 -10.95 2.79 14.97
C LEU A 120 -10.53 1.96 16.20
N ASP A 121 -11.48 1.21 16.79
CA ASP A 121 -11.24 0.37 17.95
C ASP A 121 -10.24 -0.77 17.64
N ASP A 122 -10.30 -1.33 16.42
CA ASP A 122 -9.39 -2.39 15.99
C ASP A 122 -7.99 -1.84 15.70
N ILE A 123 -7.88 -0.64 15.10
CA ILE A 123 -6.60 0.07 14.96
C ILE A 123 -5.98 0.31 16.36
N HIS A 124 -6.77 0.81 17.32
CA HIS A 124 -6.31 0.98 18.70
C HIS A 124 -5.86 -0.35 19.34
N ALA A 125 -6.59 -1.44 19.09
CA ALA A 125 -6.22 -2.76 19.59
C ALA A 125 -4.90 -3.24 18.98
N ASP A 126 -4.67 -3.00 17.69
CA ASP A 126 -3.42 -3.35 17.02
C ASP A 126 -2.24 -2.52 17.53
N ILE A 127 -2.41 -1.21 17.73
CA ILE A 127 -1.38 -0.36 18.35
C ILE A 127 -1.03 -0.88 19.76
N LYS A 128 -2.02 -1.24 20.57
CA LYS A 128 -1.77 -1.83 21.90
C LYS A 128 -1.00 -3.14 21.81
N LYS A 129 -1.29 -4.01 20.83
CA LYS A 129 -0.51 -5.24 20.60
C LYS A 129 0.92 -4.92 20.20
N ILE A 130 1.15 -3.91 19.37
CA ILE A 130 2.51 -3.45 19.00
C ILE A 130 3.27 -3.01 20.25
N LEU A 131 2.68 -2.13 21.05
CA LEU A 131 3.28 -1.57 22.27
C LEU A 131 3.50 -2.62 23.36
N ALA A 132 2.66 -3.66 23.44
CA ALA A 132 2.86 -4.77 24.37
C ALA A 132 4.15 -5.57 24.13
N ARG A 133 4.76 -5.44 22.94
CA ARG A 133 6.05 -6.05 22.58
C ARG A 133 7.24 -5.15 22.91
N SER A 134 7.00 -3.99 23.52
CA SER A 134 8.03 -3.02 23.87
C SER A 134 9.10 -3.66 24.76
N LEU A 135 10.36 -3.49 24.36
CA LEU A 135 11.51 -3.86 25.15
C LEU A 135 11.62 -2.97 26.38
N HIS A 136 11.36 -1.67 26.22
CA HIS A 136 11.29 -0.74 27.34
C HIS A 136 10.36 -1.28 28.43
N THR A 137 9.11 -1.62 28.09
CA THR A 137 8.15 -2.20 29.05
C THR A 137 8.61 -3.50 29.65
N HIS A 138 9.25 -4.37 28.87
CA HIS A 138 9.80 -5.62 29.37
C HIS A 138 10.85 -5.36 30.48
N PHE A 139 11.75 -4.41 30.26
CA PHE A 139 12.86 -4.12 31.16
C PHE A 139 12.49 -3.29 32.37
N THR A 140 11.75 -2.19 32.17
CA THR A 140 11.43 -1.24 33.24
C THR A 140 10.18 -1.63 34.02
N LYS A 141 9.33 -2.49 33.44
CA LYS A 141 7.96 -2.78 33.89
C LYS A 141 7.02 -1.57 33.81
N GLU A 142 7.42 -0.51 33.11
CA GLU A 142 6.59 0.66 32.82
C GLU A 142 5.97 0.55 31.41
N PRO A 143 4.68 0.85 31.22
CA PRO A 143 4.04 0.69 29.92
C PRO A 143 4.61 1.69 28.89
N ALA A 144 4.90 1.20 27.69
CA ALA A 144 5.16 2.03 26.52
C ALA A 144 3.82 2.52 25.99
N GLU A 145 3.63 3.85 26.00
CA GLU A 145 2.38 4.49 25.60
C GLU A 145 2.53 5.27 24.29
N GLU A 146 3.74 5.74 24.00
CA GLU A 146 4.01 6.59 22.85
C GLU A 146 4.28 5.77 21.59
N TRP A 147 3.54 6.09 20.55
CA TRP A 147 3.65 5.51 19.21
C TRP A 147 3.64 6.61 18.16
N ALA A 148 4.18 6.29 16.97
CA ALA A 148 4.17 7.19 15.82
C ALA A 148 3.95 6.40 14.52
N ILE A 149 3.25 7.02 13.58
CA ILE A 149 3.17 6.59 12.18
C ILE A 149 4.48 7.01 11.52
N THR A 150 5.14 6.08 10.83
CA THR A 150 6.45 6.37 10.24
C THR A 150 6.58 5.92 8.80
N SER A 151 5.60 5.17 8.31
CA SER A 151 5.45 4.85 6.90
C SER A 151 3.97 4.61 6.60
N GLN A 152 3.61 4.75 5.35
CA GLN A 152 2.26 4.57 4.85
C GLN A 152 2.30 3.94 3.46
N GLU A 153 1.26 3.20 3.12
CA GLU A 153 1.07 2.59 1.80
C GLU A 153 -0.39 2.69 1.39
N GLY A 154 -0.66 2.91 0.10
CA GLY A 154 -2.03 2.89 -0.44
C GLY A 154 -2.85 4.16 -0.17
N PHE A 155 -2.24 5.26 0.27
CA PHE A 155 -2.88 6.56 0.50
C PHE A 155 -2.83 7.52 -0.70
N GLY A 156 -2.15 7.14 -1.79
CA GLY A 156 -1.98 8.02 -2.94
C GLY A 156 -0.99 9.14 -2.67
N GLU A 157 -1.40 10.37 -2.99
CA GLU A 157 -0.61 11.57 -2.75
C GLU A 157 -0.76 12.10 -1.32
N VAL A 158 -1.79 11.65 -0.58
CA VAL A 158 -2.02 12.06 0.81
C VAL A 158 -0.83 11.67 1.69
N VAL A 159 -0.30 12.65 2.43
CA VAL A 159 0.79 12.44 3.39
C VAL A 159 0.28 12.57 4.81
N LEU A 160 0.26 11.44 5.53
CA LEU A 160 -0.10 11.43 6.95
C LEU A 160 1.02 12.00 7.81
N SER A 161 0.65 12.80 8.82
CA SER A 161 1.55 13.21 9.89
C SER A 161 2.02 12.02 10.73
N GLU A 162 3.20 12.11 11.35
CA GLU A 162 3.70 11.09 12.29
C GLU A 162 2.76 10.86 13.48
N TYR A 163 2.01 11.90 13.84
CA TYR A 163 1.02 11.89 14.93
C TYR A 163 -0.38 12.19 14.40
N GLU A 164 -0.67 11.75 13.17
CA GLU A 164 -1.99 11.92 12.58
C GLU A 164 -3.08 11.32 13.47
N SER A 165 -4.25 11.97 13.49
CA SER A 165 -5.38 11.44 14.25
C SER A 165 -5.82 10.10 13.67
N LEU A 166 -6.04 9.11 14.55
CA LEU A 166 -6.53 7.80 14.10
C LEU A 166 -7.93 7.86 13.48
N ASP A 167 -8.74 8.85 13.85
CA ASP A 167 -10.03 9.12 13.18
C ASP A 167 -9.82 9.45 11.70
N ILE A 168 -8.83 10.31 11.39
CA ILE A 168 -8.46 10.68 10.02
C ILE A 168 -7.89 9.48 9.27
N VAL A 169 -6.93 8.77 9.87
CA VAL A 169 -6.33 7.55 9.28
C VAL A 169 -7.42 6.54 8.89
N CYS A 170 -8.38 6.32 9.80
CA CYS A 170 -9.47 5.38 9.61
C CYS A 170 -10.48 5.88 8.57
N ALA A 171 -10.78 7.18 8.54
CA ALA A 171 -11.65 7.77 7.53
C ALA A 171 -11.05 7.67 6.12
N LEU A 172 -9.77 8.05 5.97
CA LEU A 172 -9.03 7.90 4.71
C LEU A 172 -8.92 6.43 4.30
N GLY A 173 -8.52 5.56 5.23
CA GLY A 173 -8.34 4.14 4.96
C GLY A 173 -9.62 3.46 4.47
N ARG A 174 -10.75 3.71 5.14
CA ARG A 174 -12.06 3.20 4.71
C ARG A 174 -12.56 3.86 3.43
N GLY A 175 -12.43 5.17 3.31
CA GLY A 175 -12.86 5.91 2.14
C GLY A 175 -12.15 5.44 0.87
N ILE A 176 -10.83 5.25 0.92
CA ILE A 176 -10.04 4.70 -0.19
C ILE A 176 -10.39 3.23 -0.45
N HIS A 177 -10.67 2.44 0.59
CA HIS A 177 -11.10 1.06 0.41
C HIS A 177 -12.48 0.95 -0.30
N GLU A 178 -13.40 1.86 0.00
CA GLU A 178 -14.77 1.88 -0.55
C GLU A 178 -14.83 2.56 -1.93
N HIS A 179 -14.11 3.66 -2.11
CA HIS A 179 -14.24 4.57 -3.26
C HIS A 179 -13.00 4.67 -4.14
N GLY A 180 -11.91 3.97 -3.78
CA GLY A 180 -10.67 3.97 -4.54
C GLY A 180 -9.88 5.28 -4.43
N MET A 181 -8.99 5.49 -5.39
CA MET A 181 -8.03 6.61 -5.37
C MET A 181 -8.68 7.99 -5.54
N ALA A 182 -9.88 8.07 -6.11
CA ALA A 182 -10.64 9.31 -6.16
C ALA A 182 -10.87 9.89 -4.75
N PHE A 183 -11.05 9.04 -3.73
CA PHE A 183 -11.18 9.51 -2.35
C PHE A 183 -9.89 10.12 -1.80
N ALA A 184 -8.74 9.51 -2.10
CA ALA A 184 -7.45 10.08 -1.73
C ALA A 184 -7.21 11.43 -2.42
N ALA A 185 -7.53 11.53 -3.72
CA ALA A 185 -7.40 12.76 -4.47
C ALA A 185 -8.33 13.87 -3.93
N TRP A 186 -9.54 13.52 -3.49
CA TRP A 186 -10.45 14.45 -2.82
C TRP A 186 -9.87 14.98 -1.51
N ALA A 187 -9.25 14.11 -0.70
CA ALA A 187 -8.60 14.53 0.53
C ALA A 187 -7.45 15.51 0.25
N GLU A 188 -6.60 15.19 -0.72
CA GLU A 188 -5.42 16.00 -1.06
C GLU A 188 -5.79 17.38 -1.64
N ILE A 189 -6.77 17.45 -2.55
CA ILE A 189 -7.11 18.70 -3.24
C ILE A 189 -7.75 19.76 -2.34
N ASN A 190 -8.17 19.38 -1.12
CA ASN A 190 -8.76 20.30 -0.16
C ASN A 190 -7.74 20.85 0.86
N ASP A 191 -6.45 20.52 0.74
CA ASP A 191 -5.33 20.90 1.63
C ASP A 191 -5.47 20.46 3.12
N ASP A 192 -6.69 20.19 3.60
CA ASP A 192 -6.99 19.71 4.94
C ASP A 192 -7.91 18.48 4.84
N HIS A 193 -7.39 17.32 5.24
CA HIS A 193 -8.12 16.04 5.24
C HIS A 193 -8.94 15.85 6.52
N ASP A 194 -9.65 16.90 6.94
CA ASP A 194 -10.52 16.86 8.10
C ASP A 194 -11.78 15.99 7.84
N ILE A 195 -12.36 15.41 8.90
CA ILE A 195 -13.51 14.49 8.79
C ILE A 195 -14.69 15.11 8.03
N TYR A 196 -15.00 16.39 8.25
CA TYR A 196 -16.16 17.03 7.60
C TYR A 196 -15.95 17.14 6.09
N THR A 197 -14.73 17.43 5.66
CA THR A 197 -14.37 17.46 4.24
C THR A 197 -14.41 16.06 3.64
N LEU A 198 -13.87 15.05 4.33
CA LEU A 198 -13.87 13.66 3.85
C LEU A 198 -15.29 13.08 3.69
N GLU A 199 -16.19 13.36 4.63
CA GLU A 199 -17.58 12.88 4.58
C GLU A 199 -18.37 13.40 3.38
N ARG A 200 -17.97 14.56 2.83
CA ARG A 200 -18.61 15.19 1.68
C ARG A 200 -18.25 14.57 0.34
N PHE A 201 -17.33 13.61 0.28
CA PHE A 201 -16.88 12.99 -0.96
C PHE A 201 -18.03 12.54 -1.87
N LYS A 202 -19.05 11.87 -1.32
CA LYS A 202 -20.18 11.34 -2.11
C LYS A 202 -21.02 12.44 -2.76
N ASP A 203 -21.09 13.61 -2.12
CA ASP A 203 -21.79 14.78 -2.64
C ASP A 203 -20.90 15.60 -3.59
N ALA A 204 -19.58 15.47 -3.45
CA ALA A 204 -18.58 16.16 -4.26
C ALA A 204 -18.32 15.46 -5.59
N TYR A 205 -18.29 14.14 -5.59
CA TYR A 205 -17.71 13.38 -6.69
C TYR A 205 -18.66 13.36 -7.90
N ASP A 206 -18.26 14.05 -8.97
CA ASP A 206 -19.02 14.14 -10.22
C ASP A 206 -18.62 13.05 -11.23
N GLY A 207 -17.52 12.33 -10.98
CA GLY A 207 -17.11 11.14 -11.74
C GLY A 207 -15.68 11.18 -12.27
N GLU A 208 -15.41 10.30 -13.23
CA GLU A 208 -14.13 10.14 -13.93
C GLU A 208 -14.32 10.37 -15.42
N PHE A 209 -13.40 11.12 -16.03
CA PHE A 209 -13.45 11.53 -17.44
C PHE A 209 -12.08 11.35 -18.09
N GLU A 210 -12.05 11.19 -19.43
CA GLU A 210 -10.79 11.03 -20.19
C GLU A 210 -9.85 12.23 -20.04
N ASP A 211 -10.43 13.43 -20.01
CA ASP A 211 -9.73 14.68 -19.74
C ASP A 211 -10.71 15.76 -19.24
N ARG A 212 -10.19 16.96 -18.95
CA ARG A 212 -11.00 18.08 -18.46
C ARG A 212 -11.98 18.61 -19.51
N GLU A 213 -11.63 18.56 -20.80
CA GLU A 213 -12.51 19.03 -21.88
C GLU A 213 -13.69 18.09 -22.08
N ALA A 214 -13.50 16.78 -21.90
CA ALA A 214 -14.57 15.79 -21.88
C ALA A 214 -15.61 16.08 -20.77
N TYR A 215 -15.16 16.55 -19.61
CA TYR A 215 -16.09 17.03 -18.56
C TYR A 215 -16.82 18.31 -18.98
N ALA A 216 -16.13 19.28 -19.60
CA ALA A 216 -16.78 20.50 -20.10
C ALA A 216 -17.83 20.20 -21.18
N GLU A 217 -17.55 19.25 -22.08
CA GLU A 217 -18.52 18.72 -23.03
C GLU A 217 -19.70 18.04 -22.33
N HIS A 218 -19.44 17.21 -21.31
CA HIS A 218 -20.50 16.58 -20.52
C HIS A 218 -21.44 17.62 -19.89
N VAL A 219 -20.90 18.68 -19.29
CA VAL A 219 -21.66 19.78 -18.70
C VAL A 219 -22.47 20.52 -19.78
N PHE A 220 -21.84 20.83 -20.92
CA PHE A 220 -22.51 21.50 -22.05
C PHE A 220 -23.71 20.68 -22.56
N ASN A 221 -23.52 19.38 -22.76
CA ASN A 221 -24.55 18.45 -23.20
C ASN A 221 -25.67 18.31 -22.17
N GLY A 222 -25.33 18.26 -20.87
CA GLY A 222 -26.30 18.24 -19.78
C GLY A 222 -27.21 19.48 -19.70
N MET A 223 -26.75 20.61 -20.25
CA MET A 223 -27.53 21.85 -20.38
C MET A 223 -28.29 21.98 -21.71
N ASN A 224 -28.44 20.88 -22.46
CA ASN A 224 -29.00 20.86 -23.83
C ASN A 224 -28.21 21.73 -24.82
N GLY A 225 -26.90 21.89 -24.63
CA GLY A 225 -26.05 22.74 -25.48
C GLY A 225 -26.12 22.39 -26.97
N GLU A 226 -26.13 21.10 -27.30
CA GLU A 226 -26.26 20.64 -28.70
C GLU A 226 -27.57 21.12 -29.36
N HIS A 227 -28.69 21.06 -28.63
CA HIS A 227 -29.96 21.56 -29.12
C HIS A 227 -29.93 23.07 -29.35
N GLU A 228 -29.24 23.83 -28.51
CA GLU A 228 -29.03 25.28 -28.70
C GLU A 228 -28.16 25.58 -29.94
N LEU A 229 -27.15 24.77 -30.23
CA LEU A 229 -26.36 24.87 -31.46
C LEU A 229 -27.20 24.56 -32.70
N GLU A 230 -28.05 23.52 -32.64
CA GLU A 230 -28.99 23.18 -33.72
C GLU A 230 -30.01 24.30 -33.97
N ALA A 231 -30.41 25.05 -32.94
CA ALA A 231 -31.33 26.17 -33.06
C ALA A 231 -30.72 27.39 -33.78
N LEU A 232 -29.39 27.45 -33.93
CA LEU A 232 -28.74 28.52 -34.68
C LEU A 232 -29.15 28.52 -36.16
N PRO A 233 -29.22 29.68 -36.81
CA PRO A 233 -29.32 29.79 -38.26
C PRO A 233 -28.25 28.97 -38.98
N GLU A 234 -28.60 28.37 -40.12
CA GLU A 234 -27.76 27.41 -40.86
C GLU A 234 -26.34 27.92 -41.10
N TRP A 235 -26.18 29.20 -41.48
CA TRP A 235 -24.87 29.80 -41.75
C TRP A 235 -23.97 29.92 -40.50
N MET A 236 -24.53 29.91 -39.29
CA MET A 236 -23.77 29.95 -38.03
C MET A 236 -23.36 28.56 -37.54
N ARG A 237 -24.10 27.51 -37.89
CA ARG A 237 -23.83 26.14 -37.43
C ARG A 237 -22.46 25.62 -37.84
N ASP A 238 -21.89 26.12 -38.93
CA ASP A 238 -20.57 25.71 -39.42
C ASP A 238 -19.40 26.49 -38.80
N ILE A 239 -19.67 27.60 -38.11
CA ILE A 239 -18.63 28.52 -37.60
C ILE A 239 -18.63 28.67 -36.07
N VAL A 240 -19.74 28.36 -35.41
CA VAL A 240 -19.84 28.40 -33.95
C VAL A 240 -19.47 27.04 -33.38
N ARG A 241 -18.50 27.01 -32.47
CA ARG A 241 -18.12 25.84 -31.68
C ARG A 241 -18.00 26.25 -30.22
N PRO A 242 -18.44 25.40 -29.27
CA PRO A 242 -18.09 25.59 -27.86
C PRO A 242 -16.58 25.61 -27.68
N ASP A 243 -16.10 26.52 -26.85
CA ASP A 243 -14.69 26.58 -26.45
C ASP A 243 -14.55 25.85 -25.11
N TYR A 244 -14.40 24.53 -25.16
CA TYR A 244 -14.30 23.69 -23.96
C TYR A 244 -13.07 24.04 -23.12
N GLY A 245 -11.94 24.38 -23.77
CA GLY A 245 -10.75 24.84 -23.06
C GLY A 245 -11.01 26.11 -22.23
N HIS A 246 -11.74 27.08 -22.79
CA HIS A 246 -12.13 28.26 -22.02
C HIS A 246 -13.15 27.92 -20.91
N MET A 247 -14.10 27.01 -21.17
CA MET A 247 -15.03 26.56 -20.13
C MET A 247 -14.31 25.92 -18.93
N VAL A 248 -13.34 25.03 -19.18
CA VAL A 248 -12.50 24.43 -18.13
C VAL A 248 -11.78 25.53 -17.35
N HIS A 249 -11.15 26.48 -18.04
CA HIS A 249 -10.45 27.59 -17.40
C HIS A 249 -11.34 28.40 -16.45
N GLU A 250 -12.58 28.69 -16.83
CA GLU A 250 -13.54 29.41 -15.98
C GLU A 250 -14.00 28.55 -14.79
N MET A 251 -14.22 27.25 -14.99
CA MET A 251 -14.57 26.31 -13.91
C MET A 251 -13.46 26.21 -12.85
N GLU A 252 -12.20 26.11 -13.28
CA GLU A 252 -11.04 26.09 -12.37
C GLU A 252 -10.83 27.43 -11.66
N THR A 253 -10.95 28.54 -12.40
CA THR A 253 -10.73 29.90 -11.86
C THR A 253 -11.79 30.28 -10.83
N SER A 254 -13.05 29.88 -11.05
CA SER A 254 -14.14 30.11 -10.09
C SER A 254 -14.02 29.22 -8.84
N GLY A 255 -13.33 28.08 -8.95
CA GLY A 255 -13.29 27.05 -7.92
C GLY A 255 -14.58 26.25 -7.80
N ASP A 256 -15.50 26.40 -8.76
CA ASP A 256 -16.78 25.67 -8.80
C ASP A 256 -16.58 24.18 -9.06
N VAL A 257 -15.50 23.84 -9.77
CA VAL A 257 -15.11 22.47 -10.09
C VAL A 257 -13.63 22.33 -9.77
N ARG A 258 -13.28 21.20 -9.17
CA ARG A 258 -11.90 20.81 -8.89
C ARG A 258 -11.56 19.54 -9.64
N PHE A 259 -10.38 19.51 -10.23
CA PHE A 259 -9.90 18.40 -11.05
C PHE A 259 -8.68 17.77 -10.36
N ALA A 260 -8.63 16.45 -10.31
CA ALA A 260 -7.45 15.71 -9.91
C ALA A 260 -7.04 14.73 -11.03
N ASP A 261 -5.86 14.92 -11.58
CA ASP A 261 -5.35 14.10 -12.69
C ASP A 261 -4.91 12.71 -12.20
N HIS A 262 -5.13 11.69 -13.03
CA HIS A 262 -4.58 10.34 -12.84
C HIS A 262 -4.09 9.77 -14.18
N PRO A 263 -3.36 8.64 -14.22
CA PRO A 263 -2.71 8.16 -15.45
C PRO A 263 -3.64 7.91 -16.64
N ASP A 264 -4.92 7.64 -16.38
CA ASP A 264 -5.92 7.24 -17.37
C ASP A 264 -7.00 8.32 -17.58
N GLY A 265 -6.91 9.48 -16.92
CA GLY A 265 -7.92 10.52 -17.01
C GLY A 265 -7.91 11.55 -15.87
N VAL A 266 -9.08 12.04 -15.53
CA VAL A 266 -9.28 13.05 -14.48
C VAL A 266 -10.50 12.71 -13.61
N TRP A 267 -10.32 12.81 -12.29
CA TRP A 267 -11.43 12.82 -11.34
C TRP A 267 -11.95 14.24 -11.17
N VAL A 268 -13.28 14.36 -11.12
CA VAL A 268 -13.96 15.65 -11.06
C VAL A 268 -14.76 15.76 -9.77
N PHE A 269 -14.60 16.90 -9.10
CA PHE A 269 -15.28 17.22 -7.86
C PHE A 269 -15.98 18.57 -7.91
N ASN A 270 -17.19 18.64 -7.36
CA ASN A 270 -17.91 19.87 -7.12
C ASN A 270 -17.23 20.67 -5.99
N GLY A 271 -16.66 21.82 -6.34
CA GLY A 271 -15.93 22.68 -5.40
C GLY A 271 -16.82 23.60 -4.57
N ARG A 272 -18.15 23.61 -4.79
CA ARG A 272 -19.10 24.49 -4.08
C ARG A 272 -19.62 23.92 -2.75
N ILE A 273 -19.25 22.69 -2.41
CA ILE A 273 -19.85 21.97 -1.28
C ILE A 273 -19.19 22.31 0.06
#